data_AF-A0A3D6DXW0-F1
#
_entry.id   AF-A0A3D6DXW0-F1
#
_cell.length_a   1.000
_cell.length_b   1.000
_cell.length_c   1.000
_cell.angle_alpha   90.00
_cell.angle_beta   90.00
_cell.angle_gamma   90.00
#
_symmetry.space_group_name_H-M   'P 1'
#
loop_
_entity.id
_entity.type
_entity.pdbx_description
1 polymer ?
#
loop_
_entity_poly.entity_id
_entity_poly.type
_entity_poly.pdbx_seq_one_letter_code
_entity_poly.pdbx_strand_id
1 'polypeptide(L)'
;MLTPTLMAQMDYGHFLAAGDCEIDPLTSTDLERELLARLEVLLNDHDGELTQAAEKYDLSAEDIKTLGDALIEDTTVTVALLKVLAAASIDDPDTLKSRLALAQQFHALAEDAGDVFTRRARLTTPTNEQLA
;
A
#
# COMPACT_ATOMS: atom_id res chain seq x y z
N MET A 1 4.73 41.02 -16.88
CA MET A 1 5.00 40.05 -17.95
C MET A 1 5.84 38.93 -17.39
N LEU A 2 5.27 37.74 -17.31
CA LEU A 2 5.98 36.52 -16.95
C LEU A 2 7.07 36.25 -17.98
N THR A 3 8.32 36.17 -17.51
CA THR A 3 9.45 35.82 -18.39
C THR A 3 9.68 34.31 -18.36
N PRO A 4 10.18 33.70 -19.45
CA PRO A 4 10.44 32.26 -19.50
C PRO A 4 11.36 31.77 -18.37
N THR A 5 12.31 32.60 -17.97
CA THR A 5 13.25 32.29 -16.89
C THR A 5 12.57 32.28 -15.52
N LEU A 6 11.59 33.16 -15.29
CA LEU A 6 10.82 33.20 -14.05
C LEU A 6 9.83 32.02 -13.98
N MET A 7 9.16 31.74 -15.10
CA MET A 7 8.22 30.60 -15.22
C MET A 7 8.91 29.27 -14.95
N ALA A 8 10.16 29.10 -15.39
CA ALA A 8 10.94 27.88 -15.14
C ALA A 8 11.36 27.68 -13.67
N GLN A 9 11.23 28.71 -12.82
CA GLN A 9 11.61 28.65 -11.40
C GLN A 9 10.41 28.52 -10.45
N MET A 10 9.18 28.59 -10.97
CA MET A 10 7.94 28.51 -10.19
C MET A 10 7.45 27.06 -10.11
N ASP A 11 6.82 26.69 -8.99
CA ASP A 11 6.00 25.48 -8.96
C ASP A 11 4.71 25.69 -9.77
N TYR A 12 4.06 24.58 -10.12
CA TYR A 12 2.91 24.58 -11.02
C TYR A 12 1.72 25.40 -10.50
N GLY A 13 1.51 25.46 -9.18
CA GLY A 13 0.44 26.26 -8.56
C GLY A 13 0.71 27.75 -8.66
N HIS A 14 1.94 28.19 -8.35
CA HIS A 14 2.34 29.59 -8.51
C HIS A 14 2.37 30.03 -9.98
N PHE A 15 2.74 29.13 -10.89
CA PHE A 15 2.71 29.39 -12.32
C PHE A 15 1.28 29.67 -12.82
N LEU A 16 0.30 28.84 -12.42
CA LEU A 16 -1.10 29.04 -12.81
C LEU A 16 -1.67 30.34 -12.24
N ALA A 17 -1.46 30.61 -10.94
CA ALA A 17 -1.93 31.83 -10.31
C ALA A 17 -1.34 33.10 -10.95
N ALA A 18 -0.06 33.05 -11.35
CA ALA A 18 0.56 34.15 -12.07
C ALA A 18 0.05 34.25 -13.52
N GLY A 19 -0.21 33.12 -14.17
CA GLY A 19 -0.81 33.04 -15.50
C GLY A 19 -2.22 33.64 -15.56
N ASP A 20 -3.06 33.37 -14.56
CA ASP A 20 -4.39 33.97 -14.44
C ASP A 20 -4.34 35.50 -14.28
N CYS A 21 -3.31 36.01 -13.60
CA CYS A 21 -3.11 37.45 -13.46
C CYS A 21 -2.61 38.13 -14.74
N GLU A 22 -2.02 37.37 -15.67
CA GLU A 22 -1.51 37.88 -16.94
C GLU A 22 -2.47 37.65 -18.12
N ILE A 23 -3.41 36.71 -17.98
CA ILE A 23 -4.50 36.55 -18.94
C ILE A 23 -5.38 37.80 -18.91
N ASP A 24 -5.48 38.46 -20.06
CA ASP A 24 -6.36 39.60 -20.25
C ASP A 24 -7.43 39.23 -21.30
N PRO A 25 -8.73 39.45 -21.00
CA PRO A 25 -9.83 39.16 -21.91
C PRO A 25 -9.67 39.74 -23.32
N LEU A 26 -9.00 40.88 -23.45
CA LEU A 26 -8.87 41.68 -24.67
C LEU A 26 -7.56 41.42 -25.42
N THR A 27 -6.52 40.89 -24.77
CA THR A 27 -5.20 40.67 -25.43
C THR A 27 -4.81 39.21 -25.54
N SER A 28 -5.34 38.33 -24.68
CA SER A 28 -5.12 36.90 -24.75
C SER A 28 -6.05 36.23 -25.76
N THR A 29 -5.53 35.24 -26.46
CA THR A 29 -6.28 34.44 -27.42
C THR A 29 -7.17 33.41 -26.70
N ASP A 30 -8.24 32.97 -27.37
CA ASP A 30 -9.12 31.92 -26.84
C ASP A 30 -8.37 30.59 -26.61
N LEU A 31 -7.32 30.32 -27.42
CA LEU A 31 -6.47 29.16 -27.25
C LEU A 31 -5.65 29.22 -25.95
N GLU A 32 -5.07 30.37 -25.63
CA GLU A 32 -4.29 30.55 -24.39
C GLU A 32 -5.16 30.37 -23.14
N ARG A 33 -6.39 30.90 -23.16
CA ARG A 33 -7.37 30.71 -22.08
C ARG A 33 -7.74 29.25 -21.88
N GLU A 34 -8.02 28.54 -22.97
CA GLU A 34 -8.38 27.12 -22.92
C GLU A 34 -7.21 26.24 -22.45
N LEU A 35 -5.97 26.56 -22.88
CA LEU A 35 -4.78 25.82 -22.45
C LEU A 35 -4.51 26.00 -20.95
N LEU A 36 -4.66 27.22 -20.42
CA LEU A 36 -4.48 27.48 -18.99
C LEU A 36 -5.54 26.75 -18.16
N ALA A 37 -6.81 26.82 -18.58
CA ALA A 37 -7.91 26.11 -17.91
C ALA A 37 -7.69 24.58 -17.88
N ARG A 38 -7.18 23.99 -18.97
CA ARG A 38 -6.84 22.55 -19.00
C ARG A 38 -5.66 22.20 -18.10
N LEU A 39 -4.65 23.07 -18.02
CA LEU A 39 -3.52 22.90 -17.11
C LEU A 39 -3.96 22.94 -15.65
N GLU A 40 -4.89 23.82 -15.30
CA GLU A 40 -5.47 23.90 -13.96
C GLU A 40 -6.24 22.62 -13.60
N VAL A 41 -7.08 22.12 -14.51
CA VAL A 41 -7.77 20.82 -14.32
C VAL A 41 -6.77 19.69 -14.15
N LEU A 42 -5.74 19.62 -14.99
CA LEU A 42 -4.71 18.59 -14.89
C LEU A 42 -3.95 18.64 -13.57
N LEU A 43 -3.66 19.83 -13.05
CA LEU A 43 -3.00 19.97 -11.75
C LEU A 43 -3.92 19.51 -10.61
N ASN A 44 -5.20 19.87 -10.66
CA ASN A 44 -6.19 19.49 -9.65
C ASN A 44 -6.55 17.99 -9.68
N ASP A 45 -6.58 17.36 -10.87
CA ASP A 45 -6.86 15.94 -11.02
C ASP A 45 -5.68 15.07 -10.56
N HIS A 46 -4.44 15.57 -10.65
CA HIS A 46 -3.25 14.76 -10.35
C HIS A 46 -3.04 14.48 -8.84
N ASP A 47 -3.66 15.28 -7.97
CA ASP A 47 -3.52 15.17 -6.51
C ASP A 47 -4.78 14.65 -5.79
N GLY A 48 -5.89 14.40 -6.50
CA GLY A 48 -7.17 14.08 -5.86
C GLY A 48 -7.20 12.75 -5.13
N GLU A 49 -7.01 11.65 -5.84
CA GLU A 49 -7.30 10.30 -5.30
C GLU A 49 -6.26 9.80 -4.29
N LEU A 50 -4.97 10.04 -4.57
CA LEU A 50 -3.89 9.58 -3.70
C LEU A 50 -3.86 10.40 -2.40
N THR A 51 -4.06 11.72 -2.49
CA THR A 51 -4.09 12.59 -1.30
C THR A 51 -5.35 12.33 -0.47
N GLN A 52 -6.52 12.14 -1.10
CA GLN A 52 -7.72 11.73 -0.38
C GLN A 52 -7.57 10.35 0.29
N ALA A 53 -6.88 9.41 -0.35
CA ALA A 53 -6.58 8.12 0.26
C ALA A 53 -5.59 8.27 1.41
N ALA A 54 -4.56 9.10 1.26
CA ALA A 54 -3.59 9.38 2.31
C ALA A 54 -4.25 10.03 3.53
N GLU A 55 -5.09 11.04 3.33
CA GLU A 55 -5.88 11.68 4.39
C GLU A 55 -6.84 10.69 5.06
N LYS A 56 -7.54 9.86 4.28
CA LYS A 56 -8.50 8.87 4.82
C LYS A 56 -7.84 7.86 5.76
N TYR A 57 -6.59 7.51 5.51
CA TYR A 57 -5.84 6.53 6.29
C TYR A 57 -4.77 7.17 7.20
N ASP A 58 -4.79 8.51 7.36
CA ASP A 58 -3.81 9.28 8.14
C ASP A 58 -2.35 8.93 7.79
N LEU A 59 -2.10 8.68 6.50
CA LEU A 59 -0.78 8.30 6.00
C LEU A 59 0.12 9.53 5.91
N SER A 60 1.20 9.51 6.67
CA SER A 60 2.25 10.53 6.57
C SER A 60 3.17 10.27 5.37
N ALA A 61 3.96 11.28 4.99
CA ALA A 61 5.01 11.11 3.98
C ALA A 61 6.04 10.04 4.39
N GLU A 62 6.24 9.82 5.69
CA GLU A 62 7.10 8.76 6.22
C GLU A 62 6.46 7.38 6.05
N ASP A 63 5.15 7.26 6.18
CA ASP A 63 4.41 6.01 5.94
C ASP A 63 4.41 5.63 4.46
N ILE A 64 4.24 6.61 3.57
CA ILE A 64 4.33 6.41 2.12
C ILE A 64 5.74 5.98 1.72
N LYS A 65 6.77 6.61 2.30
CA LYS A 65 8.16 6.22 2.09
C LYS A 65 8.42 4.82 2.63
N THR A 66 7.89 4.50 3.80
CA THR A 66 8.00 3.17 4.41
C THR A 66 7.28 2.12 3.56
N LEU A 67 6.15 2.43 2.94
CA LEU A 67 5.47 1.59 1.94
C LEU A 67 6.31 1.41 0.67
N GLY A 68 6.98 2.47 0.22
CA GLY A 68 7.91 2.45 -0.92
C GLY A 68 9.17 1.62 -0.65
N ASP A 69 9.68 1.67 0.57
CA ASP A 69 10.86 0.93 1.02
C ASP A 69 10.52 -0.52 1.42
N ALA A 70 9.32 -0.74 1.96
CA ALA A 70 8.78 -2.06 2.34
C ALA A 70 8.09 -2.77 1.18
N LEU A 71 8.07 -2.17 -0.02
CA LEU A 71 7.67 -2.80 -1.26
C LEU A 71 8.60 -4.00 -1.48
N ILE A 72 8.17 -5.15 -0.94
CA ILE A 72 8.73 -6.47 -1.19
C ILE A 72 8.91 -6.53 -2.70
N GLU A 73 10.13 -6.85 -3.15
CA GLU A 73 10.74 -6.73 -4.49
C GLU A 73 9.83 -6.80 -5.75
N ASP A 74 8.61 -7.31 -5.63
CA ASP A 74 7.54 -7.32 -6.63
C ASP A 74 6.20 -6.78 -6.07
N THR A 75 5.74 -5.66 -6.63
CA THR A 75 4.42 -5.03 -6.38
C THR A 75 3.27 -6.03 -6.51
N THR A 76 3.39 -7.01 -7.41
CA THR A 76 2.37 -8.04 -7.66
C THR A 76 2.15 -8.93 -6.44
N VAL A 77 3.24 -9.30 -5.75
CA VAL A 77 3.21 -10.15 -4.56
C VAL A 77 2.62 -9.38 -3.38
N THR A 78 3.00 -8.12 -3.20
CA THR A 78 2.48 -7.26 -2.13
C THR A 78 0.97 -7.01 -2.29
N VAL A 79 0.49 -6.75 -3.50
CA VAL A 79 -0.95 -6.61 -3.78
C VAL A 79 -1.70 -7.93 -3.54
N ALA A 80 -1.12 -9.07 -3.93
CA ALA A 80 -1.72 -10.37 -3.67
C ALA A 80 -1.85 -10.65 -2.17
N LEU A 81 -0.83 -10.33 -1.38
CA LEU A 81 -0.85 -10.49 0.07
C LEU A 81 -1.93 -9.61 0.72
N LEU A 82 -2.00 -8.33 0.35
CA LEU A 82 -3.01 -7.40 0.87
C LEU A 82 -4.44 -7.86 0.54
N LYS A 83 -4.66 -8.41 -0.66
CA LYS A 83 -5.97 -8.98 -1.03
C LYS A 83 -6.34 -10.18 -0.17
N VAL A 84 -5.38 -11.06 0.14
CA VAL A 84 -5.62 -12.22 1.01
C VAL A 84 -5.94 -11.78 2.45
N LEU A 85 -5.23 -10.77 2.96
CA LEU A 85 -5.49 -10.21 4.29
C LEU A 85 -6.88 -9.56 4.37
N ALA A 86 -7.24 -8.75 3.37
CA ALA A 86 -8.56 -8.14 3.27
C ALA A 86 -9.68 -9.19 3.16
N ALA A 87 -9.48 -10.25 2.36
CA ALA A 87 -10.45 -11.35 2.26
C ALA A 87 -10.61 -12.14 3.56
N ALA A 88 -9.59 -12.16 4.41
CA ALA A 88 -9.62 -12.78 5.73
C ALA A 88 -10.18 -11.85 6.84
N SER A 89 -10.63 -10.65 6.47
CA SER A 89 -11.04 -9.56 7.38
C SER A 89 -9.98 -9.29 8.46
N ILE A 90 -8.73 -9.23 8.03
CA ILE A 90 -7.59 -8.86 8.87
C ILE A 90 -7.24 -7.42 8.52
N ASP A 91 -7.86 -6.51 9.25
CA ASP A 91 -7.81 -5.07 8.97
C ASP A 91 -6.83 -4.35 9.90
N ASP A 92 -6.26 -5.08 10.87
CA ASP A 92 -5.43 -4.56 11.95
C ASP A 92 -4.19 -5.45 12.19
N PRO A 93 -2.98 -4.84 12.36
CA PRO A 93 -1.75 -5.58 12.61
C PRO A 93 -1.77 -6.48 13.85
N ASP A 94 -2.46 -6.09 14.92
CA ASP A 94 -2.51 -6.90 16.14
C ASP A 94 -3.43 -8.12 15.99
N THR A 95 -4.46 -7.99 15.17
CA THR A 95 -5.28 -9.12 14.71
C THR A 95 -4.44 -10.12 13.90
N LEU A 96 -3.59 -9.63 12.99
CA LEU A 96 -2.68 -10.47 12.21
C LEU A 96 -1.70 -11.23 13.11
N LYS A 97 -1.05 -10.52 14.05
CA LYS A 97 -0.13 -11.15 15.03
C LYS A 97 -0.82 -12.22 15.87
N SER A 98 -2.03 -11.93 16.35
CA SER A 98 -2.79 -12.86 17.18
C SER A 98 -3.16 -14.14 16.42
N ARG A 99 -3.57 -14.02 15.15
CA ARG A 99 -3.86 -15.18 14.30
C ARG A 99 -2.62 -15.98 13.94
N LEU A 100 -1.49 -15.32 13.69
CA LEU A 100 -0.20 -15.99 13.46
C LEU A 100 0.26 -16.75 14.71
N ALA A 101 0.17 -16.14 15.89
CA ALA A 101 0.51 -16.79 17.14
C ALA A 101 -0.38 -18.00 17.42
N LEU A 102 -1.69 -17.88 17.17
CA LEU A 102 -2.63 -19.00 17.27
C LEU A 102 -2.28 -20.13 16.29
N ALA A 103 -1.97 -19.81 15.05
CA ALA A 103 -1.56 -20.79 14.04
C ALA A 103 -0.27 -21.52 14.43
N GLN A 104 0.71 -20.81 14.99
CA GLN A 104 1.94 -21.41 15.52
C GLN A 104 1.66 -22.37 16.68
N GLN A 105 0.75 -22.00 17.59
CA GLN A 105 0.35 -22.87 18.69
C GLN A 105 -0.38 -24.13 18.19
N PHE A 106 -1.26 -24.00 17.20
CA PHE A 106 -1.90 -25.16 16.57
C PHE A 106 -0.90 -26.07 15.87
N HIS A 107 0.11 -25.50 15.22
CA HIS A 107 1.16 -26.28 14.57
C HIS A 107 1.97 -27.08 15.60
N ALA A 108 2.41 -26.43 16.68
CA ALA A 108 3.11 -27.09 17.78
C ALA A 108 2.25 -28.18 18.44
N LEU A 109 0.95 -27.93 18.63
CA LEU A 109 0.02 -28.92 19.17
C LEU A 109 -0.18 -30.12 18.22
N ALA A 110 -0.25 -29.87 16.91
CA ALA A 110 -0.38 -30.93 15.91
C ALA A 110 0.88 -31.80 15.84
N GLU A 111 2.06 -31.19 15.99
CA GLU A 111 3.34 -31.89 16.05
C GLU A 111 3.43 -32.76 17.31
N ASP A 112 3.12 -32.20 18.49
CA ASP A 112 3.12 -32.94 19.76
C ASP A 112 2.06 -34.07 19.77
N ALA A 113 0.88 -33.83 19.20
CA ALA A 113 -0.11 -34.87 19.01
C ALA A 113 0.39 -35.98 18.07
N GLY A 114 1.06 -35.63 16.98
CA GLY A 114 1.71 -36.58 16.06
C GLY A 114 2.75 -37.45 16.77
N ASP A 115 3.57 -36.86 17.63
CA ASP A 115 4.54 -37.58 18.46
C ASP A 115 3.87 -38.50 19.48
N VAL A 116 2.80 -38.05 20.13
CA VAL A 116 2.02 -38.87 21.06
C VAL A 116 1.37 -40.06 20.33
N PHE A 117 0.79 -39.85 19.15
CA PHE A 117 0.22 -40.93 18.34
C PHE A 117 1.28 -41.91 17.85
N THR A 118 2.45 -41.40 17.42
CA THR A 118 3.58 -42.24 16.99
C THR A 118 4.14 -43.06 18.15
N ARG A 119 4.28 -42.46 19.34
CA ARG A 119 4.70 -43.15 20.57
C ARG A 119 3.68 -44.20 21.00
N ARG A 120 2.39 -43.87 20.97
CA ARG A 120 1.32 -44.82 21.28
C ARG A 120 1.32 -45.99 20.31
N ALA A 121 1.47 -45.73 19.01
CA ALA A 121 1.59 -46.76 18.00
C ALA A 121 2.77 -47.70 18.30
N ARG A 122 3.95 -47.16 18.61
CA ARG A 122 5.13 -47.96 19.02
C ARG A 122 4.89 -48.81 20.27
N LEU A 123 4.15 -48.32 21.25
CA LEU A 123 3.84 -49.04 22.49
C LEU A 123 2.77 -50.14 22.30
N THR A 124 1.88 -49.98 21.33
CA THR A 124 0.84 -50.97 21.01
C THR A 124 1.25 -51.98 19.95
N THR A 125 2.34 -51.73 19.21
CA THR A 125 2.93 -52.75 18.34
C THR A 125 3.61 -53.80 19.22
N PRO A 126 3.12 -55.05 19.24
CA PRO A 126 3.68 -56.07 20.12
C PRO A 126 5.13 -56.36 19.73
N THR A 127 6.02 -56.35 20.73
CA THR A 127 7.43 -56.76 20.63
C THR A 127 7.50 -58.25 20.30
N ASN A 128 7.42 -58.60 19.01
CA ASN A 128 7.49 -59.98 18.53
C ASN A 128 8.95 -60.52 18.47
N GLU A 129 9.83 -60.06 19.36
CA GLU A 129 11.26 -60.41 19.39
C GLU A 129 11.76 -60.94 20.74
N GLN A 130 10.88 -61.29 21.70
CA GLN A 130 11.31 -61.92 22.96
C GLN A 130 10.89 -63.39 23.13
N LEU A 131 10.41 -64.05 22.08
CA LEU A 131 10.18 -65.50 22.07
C LEU A 131 10.63 -66.13 20.74
N ALA A 132 11.96 -66.20 20.54
CA ALA A 132 12.61 -67.15 19.63
C ALA A 132 13.98 -67.52 20.19
#